data_AF-A0A140B0J7-F1
#
_entry.id   AF-A0A140B0J7-F1
#
_cell.length_a   1.000
_cell.length_b   1.000
_cell.length_c   1.000
_cell.angle_alpha   90.00
_cell.angle_beta   90.00
_cell.angle_gamma   90.00
#
_symmetry.space_group_name_H-M   'P 1'
#
loop_
_entity.id
_entity.type
_entity.pdbx_description
1 polymer ?
#
loop_
_entity_poly.entity_id
_entity_poly.type
_entity_poly.pdbx_seq_one_letter_code
_entity_poly.pdbx_strand_id
1 'polypeptide(L)'
;MKSFVLATCLLGFAQIVYADIEKLKILRKDIAECARTLPKCVNQPDDLLARVDVWHCALAKGGVFDDPTPAAIKRKHKKYCAIAITDPANVENCKKVVSRCIDKETQRPRANRQKAINIIACVMRAGVAETTVLARGK
;
A
#
# COMPACT_ATOMS: atom_id res chain seq x y z
N MET A 1 40.55 -2.28 -2.36
CA MET A 1 39.49 -2.22 -1.33
C MET A 1 38.38 -1.21 -1.64
N LYS A 2 38.67 0.07 -1.95
CA LYS A 2 37.63 1.09 -2.22
C LYS A 2 36.70 0.76 -3.41
N SER A 3 37.24 0.24 -4.52
CA SER A 3 36.45 -0.10 -5.72
C SER A 3 35.51 -1.30 -5.51
N PHE A 4 35.91 -2.26 -4.66
CA PHE A 4 35.08 -3.44 -4.34
C PHE A 4 33.88 -3.06 -3.45
N VAL A 5 34.05 -2.13 -2.51
CA VAL A 5 32.96 -1.61 -1.67
C VAL A 5 31.95 -0.80 -2.48
N LEU A 6 32.42 0.01 -3.43
CA LEU A 6 31.54 0.76 -4.33
C LEU A 6 30.73 -0.17 -5.25
N ALA A 7 31.36 -1.20 -5.82
CA ALA A 7 30.69 -2.17 -6.69
C ALA A 7 29.61 -2.97 -5.93
N THR A 8 29.89 -3.43 -4.71
CA THR A 8 28.89 -4.16 -3.90
C THR A 8 27.75 -3.27 -3.42
N CYS A 9 28.02 -2.01 -3.05
CA CYS A 9 26.96 -1.06 -2.74
C CYS A 9 26.03 -0.83 -3.95
N LEU A 10 26.59 -0.57 -5.13
CA LEU A 10 25.80 -0.34 -6.35
C LEU A 10 24.96 -1.55 -6.75
N LEU A 11 25.50 -2.77 -6.65
CA LEU A 11 24.76 -4.02 -6.88
C LEU A 11 23.60 -4.19 -5.88
N GLY A 12 23.82 -3.87 -4.61
CA GLY A 12 22.77 -3.88 -3.58
C GLY A 12 21.64 -2.90 -3.88
N PHE A 13 21.96 -1.67 -4.29
CA PHE A 13 20.95 -0.68 -4.70
C PHE A 13 20.16 -1.12 -5.93
N ALA A 14 20.83 -1.69 -6.95
CA ALA A 14 20.17 -2.19 -8.15
C ALA A 14 19.15 -3.30 -7.83
N GLN A 15 19.50 -4.22 -6.93
CA GLN A 15 18.60 -5.29 -6.50
C GLN A 15 17.37 -4.77 -5.75
N ILE A 16 17.54 -3.77 -4.87
CA ILE A 16 16.42 -3.15 -4.13
C ILE A 16 15.46 -2.46 -5.10
N VAL A 17 16.00 -1.64 -6.01
CA VAL A 17 15.19 -0.92 -7.01
C VAL A 17 14.43 -1.90 -7.91
N TYR A 18 15.08 -2.97 -8.38
CA TYR A 18 14.44 -4.00 -9.19
C TYR A 18 13.30 -4.71 -8.44
N ALA A 19 13.53 -5.11 -7.19
CA ALA A 19 12.52 -5.78 -6.38
C ALA A 19 11.28 -4.91 -6.12
N ASP A 20 11.46 -3.60 -5.95
CA ASP A 20 10.34 -2.68 -5.73
C ASP A 20 9.55 -2.40 -7.02
N ILE A 21 10.22 -2.37 -8.18
CA ILE A 21 9.56 -2.32 -9.50
C ILE A 21 8.67 -3.54 -9.72
N GLU A 22 9.16 -4.75 -9.44
CA GLU A 22 8.36 -5.97 -9.58
C GLU A 22 7.15 -5.98 -8.64
N LYS A 23 7.33 -5.56 -7.38
CA LYS A 23 6.20 -5.43 -6.44
C LYS A 23 5.18 -4.39 -6.90
N LEU A 24 5.61 -3.28 -7.50
CA LEU A 24 4.70 -2.29 -8.06
C LEU A 24 3.88 -2.86 -9.24
N LYS A 25 4.50 -3.66 -10.11
CA LYS A 25 3.79 -4.37 -11.19
C LYS A 25 2.75 -5.33 -10.62
N ILE A 26 3.09 -6.11 -9.59
CA ILE A 26 2.17 -7.02 -8.92
C ILE A 26 1.00 -6.24 -8.32
N LEU A 27 1.27 -5.14 -7.60
CA LEU A 27 0.22 -4.29 -7.03
C LEU A 27 -0.74 -3.75 -8.08
N ARG A 28 -0.23 -3.31 -9.25
CA ARG A 28 -1.07 -2.88 -10.39
C ARG A 28 -1.98 -3.99 -10.88
N LYS A 29 -1.43 -5.20 -11.04
CA LYS A 29 -2.18 -6.38 -11.46
C LYS A 29 -3.28 -6.73 -10.45
N ASP A 30 -2.95 -6.71 -9.17
CA ASP A 30 -3.91 -7.00 -8.10
C ASP A 30 -5.02 -5.96 -8.03
N ILE A 31 -4.73 -4.67 -8.20
CA ILE A 31 -5.75 -3.61 -8.28
C ILE A 31 -6.70 -3.86 -9.46
N ALA A 32 -6.17 -4.14 -10.65
CA ALA A 32 -6.98 -4.40 -11.83
C ALA A 32 -7.85 -5.67 -11.66
N GLU A 33 -7.29 -6.73 -11.08
CA GLU A 33 -8.02 -7.96 -10.83
C GLU A 33 -9.11 -7.79 -9.75
N CYS A 34 -8.80 -7.07 -8.67
CA CYS A 34 -9.77 -6.74 -7.62
C CYS A 34 -10.91 -5.87 -8.17
N ALA A 35 -10.61 -4.87 -8.98
CA ALA A 35 -11.63 -4.06 -9.64
C ALA A 35 -12.57 -4.87 -10.54
N ARG A 36 -12.05 -5.93 -11.20
CA ARG A 36 -12.83 -6.82 -12.06
C ARG A 36 -13.69 -7.83 -11.29
N THR A 37 -13.18 -8.34 -10.16
CA THR A 37 -13.82 -9.43 -9.41
C THR A 37 -14.76 -8.95 -8.31
N LEU A 38 -14.55 -7.74 -7.78
CA LEU A 38 -15.45 -7.16 -6.78
C LEU A 38 -16.81 -6.82 -7.40
N PRO A 39 -17.91 -7.11 -6.69
CA PRO A 39 -19.25 -6.76 -7.17
C PRO A 39 -19.36 -5.26 -7.38
N LYS A 40 -20.02 -4.85 -8.47
CA LYS A 40 -20.38 -3.45 -8.69
C LYS A 40 -21.51 -3.07 -7.74
N CYS A 41 -21.24 -2.11 -6.87
CA CYS A 41 -22.24 -1.52 -5.99
C CYS A 41 -22.75 -0.20 -6.60
N VAL A 42 -23.97 0.20 -6.22
CA VAL A 42 -24.55 1.50 -6.62
C VAL A 42 -23.66 2.64 -6.11
N ASN A 43 -23.47 3.68 -6.92
CA ASN A 43 -22.67 4.88 -6.61
C ASN A 43 -21.18 4.63 -6.35
N GLN A 44 -20.58 3.61 -6.98
CA GLN A 44 -19.12 3.45 -6.95
C GLN A 44 -18.43 4.42 -7.95
N PRO A 45 -17.32 5.06 -7.55
CA PRO A 45 -16.50 5.83 -8.49
C PRO A 45 -15.97 4.95 -9.63
N ASP A 46 -15.95 5.50 -10.84
CA ASP A 46 -15.31 4.85 -12.00
C ASP A 46 -13.80 4.72 -11.81
N ASP A 47 -13.20 5.68 -11.09
CA ASP A 47 -11.81 5.62 -10.69
C ASP A 47 -11.56 4.49 -9.69
N LEU A 48 -10.89 3.46 -10.16
CA LEU A 48 -10.50 2.28 -9.36
C LEU A 48 -9.61 2.65 -8.17
N LEU A 49 -8.81 3.71 -8.27
CA LEU A 49 -7.93 4.16 -7.18
C LEU A 49 -8.67 4.96 -6.11
N ALA A 50 -9.89 5.41 -6.38
CA ALA A 50 -10.78 6.06 -5.41
C ALA A 50 -11.63 5.04 -4.62
N ARG A 51 -11.55 3.75 -4.97
CA ARG A 51 -12.34 2.68 -4.38
C ARG A 51 -11.64 1.97 -3.21
N VAL A 52 -12.22 2.09 -2.00
CA VAL A 52 -11.71 1.46 -0.76
C VAL A 52 -11.66 -0.05 -0.84
N ASP A 53 -12.70 -0.66 -1.41
CA ASP A 53 -12.82 -2.11 -1.58
C ASP A 53 -11.71 -2.67 -2.48
N VAL A 54 -11.36 -1.95 -3.54
CA VAL A 54 -10.26 -2.31 -4.46
C VAL A 54 -8.92 -2.28 -3.74
N TRP A 55 -8.61 -1.20 -3.01
CA TRP A 55 -7.36 -1.09 -2.24
C TRP A 55 -7.26 -2.14 -1.13
N HIS A 56 -8.36 -2.37 -0.41
CA HIS A 56 -8.42 -3.42 0.60
C HIS A 56 -8.15 -4.80 0.00
N CYS A 57 -8.78 -5.12 -1.13
CA CYS A 57 -8.58 -6.37 -1.83
C CYS A 57 -7.12 -6.56 -2.28
N ALA A 58 -6.52 -5.55 -2.94
CA ALA A 58 -5.16 -5.65 -3.44
C ALA A 58 -4.12 -5.81 -2.31
N LEU A 59 -4.27 -5.04 -1.23
CA LEU A 59 -3.36 -5.14 -0.08
C LEU A 59 -3.57 -6.44 0.71
N ALA A 60 -4.80 -6.97 0.75
CA ALA A 60 -5.08 -8.29 1.31
C ALA A 60 -4.40 -9.40 0.51
N LYS A 61 -4.47 -9.38 -0.83
CA LYS A 61 -3.71 -10.30 -1.69
C LYS A 61 -2.20 -10.21 -1.48
N GLY A 62 -1.70 -9.00 -1.25
CA GLY A 62 -0.32 -8.73 -0.87
C GLY A 62 0.05 -9.12 0.57
N GLY A 63 -0.85 -9.77 1.29
CA GLY A 63 -0.64 -10.32 2.64
C GLY A 63 -0.59 -9.29 3.77
N VAL A 64 -0.99 -8.03 3.54
CA VAL A 64 -0.92 -6.97 4.56
C VAL A 64 -1.75 -7.30 5.80
N PHE A 65 -2.85 -8.05 5.62
CA PHE A 65 -3.84 -8.32 6.66
C PHE A 65 -3.89 -9.79 7.12
N ASP A 66 -2.96 -10.66 6.68
CA ASP A 66 -2.93 -12.07 7.08
C ASP A 66 -2.71 -12.24 8.60
N ASP A 67 -1.86 -11.39 9.15
CA ASP A 67 -1.61 -11.29 10.58
C ASP A 67 -2.40 -10.06 11.09
N PRO A 68 -3.45 -10.25 11.92
CA PRO A 68 -4.32 -9.18 12.35
C PRO A 68 -3.68 -8.30 13.44
N THR A 69 -2.47 -8.62 13.91
CA THR A 69 -1.80 -7.81 14.94
C THR A 69 -1.47 -6.41 14.40
N PRO A 70 -1.73 -5.32 15.15
CA PRO A 70 -1.47 -3.96 14.68
C PRO A 70 -0.01 -3.74 14.25
N ALA A 71 0.94 -4.39 14.93
CA ALA A 71 2.37 -4.31 14.61
C ALA A 71 2.69 -4.93 13.24
N ALA A 72 2.14 -6.11 12.94
CA ALA A 72 2.37 -6.76 11.66
C ALA A 72 1.75 -5.96 10.51
N ILE A 73 0.50 -5.49 10.68
CA ILE A 73 -0.18 -4.65 9.68
C ILE A 73 0.63 -3.37 9.43
N LYS A 74 1.08 -2.67 10.48
CA LYS A 74 1.92 -1.45 10.34
C LYS A 74 3.17 -1.73 9.53
N ARG A 75 3.90 -2.79 9.88
CA ARG A 75 5.16 -3.16 9.22
C ARG A 75 4.93 -3.47 7.74
N LYS A 76 3.92 -4.28 7.41
CA LYS A 76 3.64 -4.68 6.01
C LYS A 76 3.11 -3.50 5.20
N HIS A 77 2.15 -2.73 5.72
CA HIS A 77 1.55 -1.60 5.00
C HIS A 77 2.57 -0.47 4.77
N LYS A 78 3.47 -0.18 5.73
CA LYS A 78 4.55 0.81 5.52
C LYS A 78 5.52 0.44 4.40
N LYS A 79 5.73 -0.86 4.12
CA LYS A 79 6.53 -1.27 2.95
C LYS A 79 5.86 -0.87 1.65
N TYR A 80 4.53 -0.98 1.57
CA TYR A 80 3.77 -0.53 0.40
C TYR A 80 3.83 0.98 0.18
N CYS A 81 4.00 1.80 1.22
CA CYS A 81 4.28 3.23 1.04
C CYS A 81 5.53 3.47 0.20
N ALA A 82 6.62 2.74 0.45
CA ALA A 82 7.88 2.89 -0.29
C ALA A 82 7.83 2.27 -1.70
N ILE A 83 6.96 1.26 -1.91
CA ILE A 83 6.75 0.64 -3.22
C ILE A 83 5.90 1.53 -4.14
N ALA A 84 4.85 2.15 -3.59
CA ALA A 84 3.85 2.87 -4.37
C ALA A 84 4.13 4.37 -4.52
N ILE A 85 5.08 4.95 -3.78
CA ILE A 85 5.36 6.39 -3.76
C ILE A 85 6.87 6.60 -3.94
N THR A 86 7.25 7.49 -4.86
CA THR A 86 8.66 7.80 -5.15
C THR A 86 9.19 9.01 -4.38
N ASP A 87 8.34 10.00 -4.14
CA ASP A 87 8.74 11.22 -3.42
C ASP A 87 8.97 10.91 -1.92
N PRO A 88 10.18 11.15 -1.37
CA PRO A 88 10.52 10.76 0.00
C PRO A 88 9.64 11.41 1.07
N ALA A 89 9.23 12.67 0.88
CA ALA A 89 8.37 13.37 1.83
C ALA A 89 6.97 12.73 1.86
N ASN A 90 6.45 12.34 0.69
CA ASN A 90 5.19 11.61 0.60
C ASN A 90 5.28 10.18 1.14
N VAL A 91 6.43 9.50 1.01
CA VAL A 91 6.67 8.18 1.64
C VAL A 91 6.57 8.30 3.17
N GLU A 92 7.23 9.29 3.77
CA GLU A 92 7.16 9.50 5.22
C GLU A 92 5.77 9.93 5.68
N ASN A 93 5.09 10.79 4.92
CA ASN A 93 3.70 11.13 5.18
C ASN A 93 2.79 9.88 5.16
N CYS A 94 2.94 9.01 4.15
CA CYS A 94 2.21 7.75 4.07
C CYS A 94 2.46 6.87 5.31
N LYS A 95 3.72 6.69 5.72
CA LYS A 95 4.06 5.89 6.90
C LYS A 95 3.44 6.45 8.19
N LYS A 96 3.40 7.78 8.33
CA LYS A 96 2.77 8.47 9.46
C LYS A 96 1.26 8.27 9.46
N VAL A 97 0.60 8.48 8.33
CA VAL A 97 -0.85 8.28 8.15
C VAL A 97 -1.24 6.83 8.41
N VAL A 98 -0.52 5.87 7.84
CA VAL A 98 -0.75 4.43 8.06
C VAL A 98 -0.67 4.08 9.54
N SER A 99 0.35 4.59 10.26
CA SER A 99 0.48 4.34 11.71
C SER A 99 -0.74 4.86 12.46
N ARG A 100 -1.11 6.13 12.23
CA ARG A 100 -2.25 6.79 12.85
C ARG A 100 -3.57 6.05 12.58
N CYS A 101 -3.80 5.63 11.33
CA CYS A 101 -5.02 4.94 10.94
C CYS A 101 -5.13 3.56 11.57
N ILE A 102 -4.01 2.81 11.64
CA ILE A 102 -3.99 1.51 12.30
C ILE A 102 -4.26 1.69 13.79
N ASP A 103 -3.56 2.59 14.47
CA ASP A 103 -3.76 2.84 15.90
C ASP A 103 -5.22 3.17 16.23
N LYS A 104 -5.85 4.02 15.41
CA LYS A 104 -7.25 4.41 15.58
C LYS A 104 -8.23 3.27 15.33
N GLU A 105 -8.07 2.54 14.22
CA GLU A 105 -9.09 1.59 13.76
C GLU A 105 -8.96 0.21 14.41
N THR A 106 -7.77 -0.19 14.88
CA THR A 106 -7.59 -1.50 15.54
C THR A 106 -8.15 -1.56 16.96
N GLN A 107 -8.32 -0.40 17.62
CA GLN A 107 -8.90 -0.29 18.97
C GLN A 107 -10.43 -0.51 19.00
N ARG A 108 -11.10 -0.39 17.85
CA ARG A 108 -12.57 -0.49 17.80
C ARG A 108 -13.04 -1.95 17.97
N PRO A 109 -14.19 -2.21 18.59
CA PRO A 109 -14.75 -3.56 18.74
C PRO A 109 -15.43 -4.02 17.43
N ARG A 110 -14.61 -4.29 16.41
CA ARG A 110 -15.05 -4.77 15.09
C ARG A 110 -14.28 -6.02 14.68
N ALA A 111 -14.86 -6.83 13.79
CA ALA A 111 -14.17 -7.95 13.18
C ALA A 111 -12.91 -7.50 12.42
N ASN A 112 -11.88 -8.35 12.37
CA ASN A 112 -10.58 -8.03 11.76
C ASN A 112 -10.70 -7.54 10.31
N ARG A 113 -11.56 -8.19 9.50
CA ARG A 113 -11.84 -7.76 8.12
C ARG A 113 -12.40 -6.34 8.06
N GLN A 114 -13.34 -5.99 8.94
CA GLN A 114 -13.92 -4.64 8.96
C GLN A 114 -12.91 -3.60 9.46
N LYS A 115 -12.02 -3.97 10.39
CA LYS A 115 -10.88 -3.11 10.78
C LYS A 115 -9.97 -2.84 9.60
N ALA A 116 -9.62 -3.86 8.81
CA ALA A 116 -8.78 -3.70 7.61
C ALA A 116 -9.42 -2.73 6.60
N ILE A 117 -10.71 -2.89 6.28
CA ILE A 117 -11.45 -1.98 5.40
C ILE A 117 -11.43 -0.55 5.95
N ASN A 118 -11.68 -0.37 7.25
CA ASN A 118 -11.65 0.93 7.90
C ASN A 118 -10.26 1.59 7.85
N ILE A 119 -9.19 0.80 8.03
CA ILE A 119 -7.80 1.28 7.92
C ILE A 119 -7.57 1.86 6.53
N ILE A 120 -7.97 1.13 5.48
CA ILE A 120 -7.83 1.60 4.10
C ILE A 120 -8.64 2.87 3.87
N ALA A 121 -9.90 2.91 4.31
CA ALA A 121 -10.74 4.11 4.19
C ALA A 121 -10.11 5.32 4.90
N CYS A 122 -9.49 5.12 6.06
CA CYS A 122 -8.78 6.17 6.80
C CYS A 122 -7.56 6.69 6.03
N VAL A 123 -6.76 5.79 5.45
CA VAL A 123 -5.57 6.14 4.66
C VAL A 123 -5.96 6.89 3.39
N MET A 124 -6.99 6.43 2.68
CA MET A 124 -7.48 7.07 1.46
C MET A 124 -8.07 8.45 1.74
N ARG A 125 -8.86 8.62 2.81
CA ARG A 125 -9.40 9.94 3.21
C ARG A 125 -8.30 10.96 3.52
N ALA A 126 -7.11 10.49 3.88
CA ALA A 126 -5.95 11.34 4.12
C ALA A 126 -5.15 11.69 2.85
N GLY A 127 -5.64 11.35 1.65
CA GLY A 127 -5.05 11.72 0.36
C GLY A 127 -3.86 10.85 -0.09
N VAL A 128 -3.53 9.78 0.64
CA VAL A 128 -2.33 8.97 0.32
C VAL A 128 -2.40 8.34 -1.07
N ALA A 129 -3.59 7.92 -1.52
CA ALA A 129 -3.76 7.28 -2.83
C ALA A 129 -3.33 8.20 -4.00
N GLU A 130 -3.58 9.50 -3.88
CA GLU A 130 -3.24 10.52 -4.89
C GLU A 130 -1.72 10.73 -5.02
N THR A 131 -0.97 10.47 -3.96
CA THR A 131 0.49 10.60 -3.96
C THR A 131 1.22 9.43 -4.62
N THR A 132 0.50 8.34 -4.94
CA THR A 132 1.09 7.14 -5.51
C THR A 132 1.45 7.30 -6.99
N VAL A 133 2.47 6.58 -7.45
CA VAL A 133 2.81 6.48 -8.88
C VAL A 133 1.73 5.79 -9.71
N LEU A 134 0.72 5.20 -9.05
CA LEU A 134 -0.46 4.63 -9.70
C LEU A 134 -1.43 5.73 -10.15
N ALA A 135 -1.54 6.81 -9.37
CA ALA A 135 -2.41 7.93 -9.69
C ALA A 135 -1.81 8.90 -10.72
N ARG A 136 -0.47 8.97 -10.81
CA ARG A 136 0.27 9.90 -11.71
C ARG A 136 0.22 9.55 -13.20
N GLY A 137 -0.41 8.43 -13.58
CA GLY A 137 -0.53 7.97 -14.97
C GLY A 137 -1.95 8.02 -15.53
N LYS A 138 -2.83 8.82 -14.91
CA LYS A 138 -4.16 9.13 -15.46
C LYS A 138 -4.09 10.30 -16.44
#